data_AF-A0A2E6AV96-F1
#
_entry.id   AF-A0A2E6AV96-F1
#
_cell.length_a   1.000
_cell.length_b   1.000
_cell.length_c   1.000
_cell.angle_alpha   90.00
_cell.angle_beta   90.00
_cell.angle_gamma   90.00
#
_symmetry.space_group_name_H-M   'P 1'
#
loop_
_entity.id
_entity.type
_entity.pdbx_description
1 polymer ?
#
loop_
_entity_poly.entity_id
_entity_poly.type
_entity_poly.pdbx_seq_one_letter_code
_entity_poly.pdbx_strand_id
1 'polypeptide(L)'
;MLFLEKIKKKWSVESDLQLLVIFLVFGITGSLSTWLSKPVLAFFDINRLTISPLAYWTLRILIIFPIYQMLLLVIGTIFGQYSFFKNFVKKMFLR
;
A
#
# COMPACT_ATOMS: atom_id res chain seq x y z
N MET A 1 -26.33 13.48 -1.75
CA MET A 1 -25.01 13.10 -2.30
C MET A 1 -24.81 11.62 -2.14
N LEU A 2 -24.70 10.90 -3.26
CA LEU A 2 -24.38 9.47 -3.27
C LEU A 2 -23.03 9.23 -2.57
N PHE A 3 -22.87 8.08 -1.92
CA PHE A 3 -21.65 7.73 -1.18
C PHE A 3 -20.37 7.85 -2.03
N LEU A 4 -20.45 7.45 -3.29
CA LEU A 4 -19.36 7.56 -4.28
C LEU A 4 -18.92 9.00 -4.54
N GLU A 5 -19.85 9.95 -4.57
CA GLU A 5 -19.52 11.36 -4.79
C GLU A 5 -18.77 11.97 -3.61
N LYS A 6 -19.09 11.55 -2.39
CA LYS A 6 -18.34 11.98 -1.19
C LYS A 6 -16.88 11.52 -1.26
N ILE A 7 -16.64 10.28 -1.73
CA ILE A 7 -15.29 9.72 -1.89
C ILE A 7 -14.53 10.47 -2.99
N LYS A 8 -15.15 10.63 -4.17
CA LYS A 8 -14.55 11.38 -5.29
C LYS A 8 -14.12 12.79 -4.88
N LYS A 9 -14.98 13.51 -4.15
CA LYS A 9 -14.68 14.85 -3.64
C LYS A 9 -13.54 14.84 -2.60
N LYS A 10 -13.50 13.87 -1.69
CA LYS A 10 -12.46 13.76 -0.66
C LYS A 10 -11.09 13.47 -1.25
N TRP A 11 -11.05 12.68 -2.32
CA TRP A 11 -9.81 12.19 -2.94
C TRP A 11 -9.43 12.93 -4.22
N SER A 12 -10.22 13.94 -4.62
CA SER A 12 -10.04 14.72 -5.84
C SER A 12 -9.97 13.84 -7.10
N VAL A 13 -10.86 12.85 -7.18
CA VAL A 13 -10.99 11.91 -8.30
C VAL A 13 -12.11 12.38 -9.23
N GLU A 14 -11.82 12.48 -10.51
CA GLU A 14 -12.73 13.09 -11.49
C GLU A 14 -13.71 12.07 -12.10
N SER A 15 -13.31 10.79 -12.18
CA SER A 15 -14.07 9.74 -12.88
C SER A 15 -14.28 8.48 -12.04
N ASP A 16 -15.41 7.81 -12.24
CA ASP A 16 -15.72 6.51 -11.61
C ASP A 16 -14.75 5.41 -12.09
N LEU A 17 -14.27 5.50 -13.33
CA LEU A 17 -13.24 4.59 -13.85
C LEU A 17 -11.91 4.78 -13.12
N GLN A 18 -11.53 6.03 -12.83
CA GLN A 18 -10.32 6.33 -12.06
C GLN A 18 -10.43 5.75 -10.64
N LEU A 19 -11.60 5.86 -10.01
CA LEU A 19 -11.85 5.28 -8.70
C LEU A 19 -11.71 3.75 -8.70
N LEU A 20 -12.28 3.08 -9.72
CA LEU A 20 -12.16 1.63 -9.89
C LEU A 20 -10.69 1.21 -10.07
N VAL A 21 -9.93 1.90 -10.91
CA VAL A 21 -8.49 1.65 -11.10
C VAL A 21 -7.71 1.82 -9.79
N ILE A 22 -8.00 2.87 -9.03
CA ILE A 22 -7.36 3.09 -7.73
C ILE A 22 -7.63 1.93 -6.77
N PHE A 23 -8.88 1.44 -6.70
CA PHE A 23 -9.22 0.28 -5.88
C PHE A 23 -8.50 -1.01 -6.35
N LEU A 24 -8.40 -1.24 -7.66
CA LEU A 24 -7.63 -2.37 -8.19
C LEU A 24 -6.16 -2.30 -7.80
N VAL A 25 -5.53 -1.13 -7.96
CA VAL A 25 -4.13 -0.92 -7.56
C VAL A 25 -3.97 -1.17 -6.06
N PHE A 26 -4.90 -0.71 -5.22
CA PHE A 26 -4.86 -0.99 -3.79
C PHE A 26 -4.97 -2.48 -3.45
N GLY A 27 -5.86 -3.22 -4.12
CA GLY A 27 -5.99 -4.67 -3.95
C GLY A 27 -4.71 -5.40 -4.33
N ILE A 28 -4.15 -5.12 -5.52
CA ILE A 28 -2.94 -5.76 -6.03
C ILE A 28 -1.73 -5.44 -5.12
N THR A 29 -1.52 -4.16 -4.78
CA THR A 29 -0.40 -3.73 -3.94
C THR A 29 -0.50 -4.28 -2.52
N GLY A 30 -1.71 -4.37 -1.95
CA GLY A 30 -1.94 -4.97 -0.64
C GLY A 30 -1.61 -6.45 -0.59
N SER A 31 -2.06 -7.23 -1.58
CA SER A 31 -1.71 -8.65 -1.66
C SER A 31 -0.21 -8.85 -1.89
N LEU A 32 0.40 -8.10 -2.81
CA LEU A 32 1.83 -8.23 -3.12
C LEU A 32 2.75 -7.82 -1.96
N SER A 33 2.41 -6.78 -1.21
CA SER A 33 3.25 -6.34 -0.08
C SER A 33 3.32 -7.41 1.01
N THR A 34 2.21 -8.09 1.30
CA THR A 34 2.20 -9.19 2.28
C THR A 34 2.99 -10.40 1.80
N TRP A 35 2.96 -10.69 0.50
CA TRP A 35 3.74 -11.78 -0.09
C TRP A 35 5.24 -11.46 -0.08
N LEU A 36 5.64 -10.26 -0.50
CA LEU A 36 7.03 -9.79 -0.50
C LEU A 36 7.62 -9.59 0.92
N SER A 37 6.79 -9.37 1.94
CA SER A 37 7.29 -9.29 3.32
C SER A 37 7.94 -10.58 3.82
N LYS A 38 7.51 -11.75 3.31
CA LYS A 38 8.03 -13.06 3.73
C LYS A 38 9.51 -13.26 3.36
N PRO A 39 9.93 -13.12 2.09
CA PRO A 39 11.34 -13.26 1.72
C PRO A 39 12.20 -12.19 2.38
N VAL A 40 11.67 -10.98 2.61
CA VAL A 40 12.42 -9.93 3.32
C VAL A 40 12.67 -10.32 4.79
N LEU A 41 11.66 -10.84 5.50
CA LEU A 41 11.87 -11.35 6.87
C LEU A 41 12.86 -12.52 6.92
N ALA A 42 12.77 -13.44 5.96
CA ALA A 42 13.68 -14.57 5.84
C ALA A 42 15.12 -14.14 5.53
N PHE A 43 15.31 -13.08 4.72
CA PHE A 43 16.63 -12.51 4.43
C PHE A 43 17.33 -11.98 5.69
N PHE A 44 16.57 -11.43 6.63
CA PHE A 44 17.08 -10.98 7.94
C PHE A 44 17.14 -12.11 8.99
N ASP A 45 16.91 -13.37 8.60
CA ASP A 45 16.80 -14.54 9.49
C ASP A 45 15.80 -14.35 10.66
N ILE A 46 14.78 -13.52 10.44
CA ILE A 46 13.73 -13.24 11.43
C ILE A 46 12.74 -14.40 11.42
N ASN A 47 12.99 -15.38 12.28
CA ASN A 47 12.12 -16.53 12.47
C ASN A 47 11.20 -16.34 13.68
N ARG A 48 9.99 -16.91 13.60
CA ARG A 48 9.03 -16.92 14.72
C ARG A 48 9.53 -17.69 15.95
N LEU A 49 10.61 -18.46 15.77
CA LEU A 49 11.24 -19.28 16.80
C LEU A 49 12.35 -18.52 17.53
N THR A 50 12.99 -17.53 16.88
CA THR A 50 14.10 -16.75 17.46
C THR A 50 13.64 -15.46 18.13
N ILE A 51 12.45 -14.95 17.81
CA ILE A 51 11.92 -13.70 18.37
C ILE A 51 10.52 -13.90 18.93
N SER A 52 10.17 -13.12 19.95
CA SER A 52 8.83 -13.15 20.54
C SER A 52 7.74 -12.91 19.48
N PRO A 53 6.57 -13.56 19.59
CA PRO A 53 5.49 -13.40 18.62
C PRO A 53 5.10 -11.94 18.39
N LEU A 54 5.11 -11.13 19.46
CA LEU A 54 4.82 -9.70 19.37
C LEU A 54 5.86 -8.95 18.53
N ALA A 55 7.15 -9.16 18.80
CA ALA A 55 8.22 -8.52 18.05
C ALA A 55 8.23 -8.93 16.56
N TYR A 56 7.96 -10.21 16.26
CA TYR A 56 7.83 -10.69 14.90
C TYR A 56 6.73 -9.95 14.12
N TRP A 57 5.54 -9.79 14.71
CA TRP A 57 4.44 -9.09 14.05
C TRP A 57 4.71 -7.59 13.89
N THR A 58 5.33 -6.95 14.89
CA THR A 58 5.75 -5.54 14.79
C THR A 58 6.74 -5.34 13.65
N LEU A 59 7.81 -6.14 13.59
CA LEU A 59 8.82 -6.08 12.52
C LEU A 59 8.19 -6.34 11.15
N ARG A 60 7.29 -7.32 11.07
CA ARG A 60 6.58 -7.64 9.83
C ARG A 60 5.76 -6.46 9.34
N ILE A 61 5.00 -5.79 10.20
CA ILE A 61 4.22 -4.59 9.82
C ILE A 61 5.16 -3.45 9.40
N LEU A 62 6.25 -3.25 10.15
CA LEU A 62 7.27 -2.24 9.85
C LEU A 62 7.91 -2.45 8.47
N ILE A 63 8.09 -3.71 8.04
CA ILE A 63 8.65 -4.07 6.73
C ILE A 63 7.59 -3.98 5.62
N ILE A 64 6.35 -4.41 5.89
CA ILE A 64 5.25 -4.32 4.91
C ILE A 64 5.00 -2.86 4.49
N PHE A 65 5.09 -1.93 5.44
CA PHE A 65 4.82 -0.51 5.20
C PHE A 65 5.69 0.13 4.08
N PRO A 66 7.03 0.12 4.13
CA PRO A 66 7.87 0.66 3.07
C PRO A 66 7.74 -0.13 1.76
N ILE A 67 7.59 -1.45 1.81
CA ILE A 67 7.33 -2.27 0.61
C ILE A 67 6.04 -1.80 -0.06
N TYR A 68 4.99 -1.59 0.70
CA TYR A 68 3.70 -1.15 0.20
C TYR A 68 3.78 0.24 -0.44
N GLN A 69 4.51 1.19 0.16
CA GLN A 69 4.73 2.52 -0.42
C GLN A 69 5.43 2.46 -1.78
N MET A 70 6.46 1.62 -1.91
CA MET A 70 7.17 1.43 -3.18
C MET A 70 6.26 0.78 -4.22
N LEU A 71 5.50 -0.26 -3.85
CA LEU A 71 4.56 -0.92 -4.74
C LEU A 71 3.45 0.01 -5.21
N LEU A 72 2.92 0.88 -4.34
CA LEU A 72 1.90 1.87 -4.74
C LEU A 72 2.41 2.81 -5.82
N LEU A 73 3.66 3.26 -5.72
CA LEU A 73 4.27 4.09 -6.75
C LEU A 73 4.47 3.30 -8.05
N VAL A 74 5.01 2.08 -7.98
CA VAL A 74 5.29 1.25 -9.17
C VAL A 74 3.99 0.84 -9.87
N ILE A 75 3.08 0.18 -9.16
CA ILE A 75 1.82 -0.31 -9.73
C ILE A 75 0.92 0.87 -10.09
N GLY A 76 0.86 1.91 -9.24
CA GLY A 76 0.15 3.14 -9.58
C GLY A 76 0.64 3.78 -10.87
N THR A 77 1.95 3.71 -11.17
CA THR A 77 2.52 4.19 -12.44
C THR A 77 2.09 3.32 -13.62
N ILE A 78 2.11 2.00 -13.48
CA ILE A 78 1.68 1.06 -14.53
C ILE A 78 0.22 1.32 -14.94
N PHE A 79 -0.64 1.66 -13.99
CA PHE A 79 -2.05 1.97 -14.23
C PHE A 79 -2.32 3.45 -14.55
N GLY A 80 -1.29 4.27 -14.78
CA GLY A 80 -1.43 5.68 -15.15
C GLY A 80 -1.88 6.62 -14.03
N GLN A 81 -1.84 6.17 -12.77
CA GLN A 81 -2.28 6.91 -11.57
C GLN A 81 -1.09 7.42 -10.72
N TYR A 82 0.10 7.62 -11.31
CA TYR A 82 1.31 8.05 -10.59
C TYR A 82 1.12 9.31 -9.75
N SER A 83 0.50 10.37 -10.31
CA SER A 83 0.28 11.64 -9.59
C SER A 83 -0.58 11.44 -8.34
N PHE A 84 -1.66 10.65 -8.45
CA PHE A 84 -2.53 10.30 -7.34
C PHE A 84 -1.75 9.55 -6.25
N PHE A 85 -1.05 8.46 -6.60
CA PHE A 85 -0.33 7.64 -5.62
C PHE A 85 0.89 8.35 -5.03
N LYS A 86 1.59 9.19 -5.78
CA LYS A 86 2.65 10.05 -5.25
C LYS A 86 2.13 11.01 -4.19
N ASN A 87 0.99 11.66 -4.45
CA ASN A 87 0.35 12.54 -3.46
C ASN A 87 -0.18 11.76 -2.26
N PHE A 88 -0.68 10.53 -2.48
CA PHE A 88 -1.12 9.63 -1.42
C PHE A 88 0.04 9.22 -0.49
N VAL A 89 1.16 8.77 -1.07
CA VAL A 89 2.37 8.39 -0.30
C VAL A 89 2.95 9.60 0.42
N LYS A 90 3.02 10.78 -0.22
CA LYS A 90 3.44 12.02 0.45
C LYS A 90 2.55 12.35 1.65
N LYS A 91 1.22 12.25 1.50
CA LYS A 91 0.26 12.46 2.60
C LYS A 91 0.38 11.43 3.72
N MET A 92 0.96 10.25 3.46
CA MET A 92 1.22 9.23 4.48
C MET A 92 2.51 9.50 5.27
N PHE A 93 3.45 10.27 4.70
CA PHE A 93 4.72 10.64 5.33
C PHE A 93 4.71 12.03 6.00
N LEU A 94 3.94 12.96 5.44
CA LEU A 94 3.87 14.38 5.85
C LEU A 94 2.59 14.70 6.66
N ARG A 95 1.85 13.68 7.11
CA ARG A 95 0.78 13.83 8.10
C ARG A 95 1.06 12.96 9.31
#